data_AF-A0AAE9YB77-F1
#
_entry.id   AF-A0AAE9YB77-F1
#
_cell.length_a   1.000
_cell.length_b   1.000
_cell.length_c   1.000
_cell.angle_alpha   90.00
_cell.angle_beta   90.00
_cell.angle_gamma   90.00
#
_symmetry.space_group_name_H-M   'P 1'
#
loop_
_entity.id
_entity.type
_entity.pdbx_description
1 polymer ?
#
loop_
_entity_poly.entity_id
_entity_poly.type
_entity_poly.pdbx_seq_one_letter_code
_entity_poly.pdbx_strand_id
1 'polypeptide(L)'
;MAELIATCVWSASPDLLVAVHDHLGPPAHAYDNGSQAWLRDDGPDGVPVEWRLHPRPDLARPGRLSGYHLFPAVAGALARGEDPALDPTTVWCGLEAVPAFDDDVEPDTLAAHLGTILGWDPDAWGPLDRDELARRWERSHGDLDVVAWAVAHLRAA
;
A
#
# COMPACT_ATOMS: atom_id res chain seq x y z
N MET A 1 14.97 -17.07 10.53
CA MET A 1 15.50 -15.73 10.87
C MET A 1 14.48 -14.76 10.32
N ALA A 2 14.15 -13.70 11.05
CA ALA A 2 13.25 -12.68 10.54
C ALA A 2 13.85 -12.05 9.29
N GLU A 3 13.08 -12.01 8.21
CA GLU A 3 13.47 -11.34 6.97
C GLU A 3 13.08 -9.87 7.06
N LEU A 4 14.10 -9.02 7.17
CA LEU A 4 13.95 -7.56 7.18
C LEU A 4 13.95 -7.08 5.73
N ILE A 5 12.84 -6.50 5.29
CA ILE A 5 12.68 -5.98 3.93
C ILE A 5 12.54 -4.47 3.97
N ALA A 6 13.24 -3.78 3.07
CA ALA A 6 13.07 -2.34 2.87
C ALA A 6 11.60 -2.05 2.52
N THR A 7 10.96 -1.20 3.33
CA THR A 7 9.54 -0.93 3.23
C THR A 7 9.31 0.57 3.26
N CYS A 8 8.42 1.06 2.40
CA CYS A 8 7.88 2.41 2.45
C CYS A 8 6.37 2.35 2.69
N VAL A 9 5.84 3.26 3.51
CA VAL A 9 4.40 3.33 3.80
C VAL A 9 3.87 4.75 3.72
N TRP A 10 2.65 4.89 3.20
CA TRP A 10 1.89 6.12 3.12
C TRP A 10 0.47 5.90 3.66
N SER A 11 -0.02 6.81 4.48
CA SER A 11 -1.40 6.82 4.97
C SER A 11 -2.34 7.21 3.86
N ALA A 12 -3.50 6.56 3.79
CA ALA A 12 -4.47 6.84 2.75
C ALA A 12 -4.99 8.29 2.83
N SER A 13 -4.94 8.98 1.68
CA SER A 13 -5.59 10.26 1.46
C SER A 13 -6.17 10.30 0.05
N PRO A 14 -7.17 11.15 -0.23
CA PRO A 14 -7.67 11.30 -1.59
C PRO A 14 -6.57 11.62 -2.61
N ASP A 15 -5.64 12.51 -2.26
CA ASP A 15 -4.54 12.92 -3.14
C ASP A 15 -3.57 11.76 -3.42
N LEU A 16 -3.23 10.96 -2.41
CA LEU A 16 -2.41 9.75 -2.59
C LEU A 16 -3.10 8.78 -3.55
N LEU A 17 -4.41 8.55 -3.42
CA LEU A 17 -5.11 7.61 -4.30
C LEU A 17 -5.17 8.10 -5.75
N VAL A 18 -5.24 9.41 -5.97
CA VAL A 18 -5.11 10.00 -7.32
C VAL A 18 -3.70 9.77 -7.85
N ALA A 19 -2.64 10.01 -7.06
CA ALA A 19 -1.27 9.73 -7.47
C ALA A 19 -1.04 8.25 -7.84
N VAL A 20 -1.59 7.34 -7.03
CA VAL A 20 -1.57 5.90 -7.29
C VAL A 20 -2.35 5.57 -8.57
N HIS A 21 -3.50 6.20 -8.80
CA HIS A 21 -4.28 5.99 -10.02
C HIS A 21 -3.52 6.42 -11.27
N ASP A 22 -2.92 7.60 -11.23
CA ASP A 22 -2.19 8.19 -12.36
C ASP A 22 -0.92 7.41 -12.67
N HIS A 23 -0.22 6.91 -11.65
CA HIS A 23 1.05 6.21 -11.82
C HIS A 23 0.90 4.69 -12.04
N LEU A 24 0.15 4.01 -11.16
CA LEU A 24 0.06 2.55 -11.16
C LEU A 24 -1.11 2.02 -12.00
N GLY A 25 -2.13 2.84 -12.24
CA GLY A 25 -3.35 2.42 -12.95
C GLY A 25 -4.14 1.35 -12.17
N PRO A 26 -4.92 0.49 -12.85
CA PRO A 26 -5.71 -0.54 -12.17
C PRO A 26 -4.82 -1.63 -11.53
N PRO A 27 -5.22 -2.20 -10.38
CA PRO A 27 -4.45 -3.24 -9.71
C PRO A 27 -4.35 -4.51 -10.55
N ALA A 28 -3.17 -5.12 -10.52
CA ALA A 28 -2.92 -6.42 -11.14
C ALA A 28 -3.58 -7.56 -10.35
N HIS A 29 -3.70 -7.41 -9.03
CA HIS A 29 -4.30 -8.41 -8.15
C HIS A 29 -5.14 -7.78 -7.04
N ALA A 30 -6.09 -8.56 -6.51
CA ALA A 30 -6.79 -8.24 -5.28
C ALA A 30 -6.84 -9.49 -4.39
N TYR A 31 -6.30 -9.37 -3.18
CA TYR A 31 -6.27 -10.42 -2.18
C TYR A 31 -7.63 -10.59 -1.50
N ASP A 32 -7.84 -11.75 -0.88
CA ASP A 32 -9.09 -12.07 -0.18
C ASP A 32 -9.36 -11.15 1.01
N ASN A 33 -8.31 -10.58 1.63
CA ASN A 33 -8.42 -9.62 2.70
C ASN A 33 -8.84 -8.21 2.21
N GLY A 34 -8.98 -8.01 0.90
CA GLY A 34 -9.35 -6.73 0.30
C GLY A 34 -8.17 -5.86 -0.16
N SER A 35 -6.92 -6.27 0.12
CA SER A 35 -5.74 -5.56 -0.38
C SER A 35 -5.67 -5.62 -1.90
N GLN A 36 -5.30 -4.51 -2.52
CA GLN A 36 -5.06 -4.42 -3.96
C GLN A 36 -3.56 -4.32 -4.21
N ALA A 37 -3.07 -5.00 -5.24
CA ALA A 37 -1.65 -5.11 -5.48
C ALA A 37 -1.26 -4.87 -6.93
N TRP A 38 -0.08 -4.30 -7.08
CA TRP A 38 0.62 -4.09 -8.33
C TRP A 38 2.04 -4.64 -8.21
N LEU A 39 2.57 -5.12 -9.32
CA LEU A 39 3.99 -5.45 -9.47
C LEU A 39 4.52 -4.63 -10.65
N ARG A 40 5.56 -3.83 -10.41
CA ARG A 40 6.05 -2.83 -11.36
C ARG A 40 7.58 -2.81 -11.35
N ASP A 41 8.19 -2.59 -12.50
CA ASP A 41 9.65 -2.43 -12.62
C ASP A 41 10.05 -0.95 -12.42
N ASP A 42 9.55 -0.33 -11.34
CA ASP A 42 9.68 1.10 -11.02
C ASP A 42 10.46 1.34 -9.72
N GLY A 43 11.22 0.36 -9.25
CA GLY A 43 12.18 0.54 -8.18
C GLY A 43 13.52 1.14 -8.65
N PRO A 44 14.39 1.48 -7.68
CA PRO A 44 15.77 1.89 -7.98
C PRO A 44 16.45 0.90 -8.92
N ASP A 45 17.15 1.41 -9.93
CA ASP A 45 17.84 0.62 -10.96
C ASP A 45 16.95 -0.37 -11.73
N GLY A 46 15.62 -0.17 -11.71
CA GLY A 46 14.64 -1.04 -12.36
C GLY A 46 14.29 -2.30 -11.56
N VAL A 47 14.63 -2.35 -10.26
CA VAL A 47 14.20 -3.42 -9.36
C VAL A 47 12.67 -3.50 -9.34
N PRO A 48 12.07 -4.71 -9.46
CA PRO A 48 10.63 -4.87 -9.31
C PRO A 48 10.16 -4.48 -7.92
N VAL A 49 9.12 -3.67 -7.83
CA VAL A 49 8.46 -3.23 -6.59
C VAL A 49 7.05 -3.80 -6.55
N GLU A 50 6.74 -4.40 -5.42
CA GLU A 50 5.38 -4.77 -5.07
C GLU A 50 4.72 -3.63 -4.30
N TRP A 51 3.64 -3.09 -4.87
CA TRP A 51 2.81 -2.08 -4.25
C TRP A 51 1.55 -2.74 -3.70
N ARG A 52 1.16 -2.42 -2.46
CA ARG A 52 -0.01 -2.97 -1.79
C ARG A 52 -0.83 -1.86 -1.15
N LEU A 53 -2.05 -1.66 -1.63
CA LEU A 53 -3.01 -0.77 -1.02
C LEU A 53 -3.85 -1.58 -0.03
N HIS A 54 -3.71 -1.26 1.25
CA HIS A 54 -4.30 -2.01 2.36
C HIS A 54 -5.67 -1.45 2.75
N PRO A 55 -6.68 -2.31 2.93
CA PRO A 55 -8.00 -1.89 3.37
C PRO A 55 -7.99 -1.54 4.86
N ARG A 56 -8.97 -0.75 5.30
CA ARG A 56 -9.23 -0.56 6.72
C ARG A 56 -9.61 -1.89 7.38
N PRO A 57 -9.25 -2.10 8.65
CA PRO A 57 -9.89 -3.11 9.47
C PRO A 57 -11.40 -2.92 9.41
N ASP A 58 -12.15 -4.02 9.43
CA ASP A 58 -13.62 -4.04 9.30
C ASP A 58 -14.20 -3.55 7.98
N LEU A 59 -13.39 -3.41 6.91
CA LEU A 59 -13.94 -3.19 5.57
C LEU A 59 -14.83 -4.38 5.20
N ALA A 60 -16.14 -4.23 5.42
CA ALA A 60 -17.13 -5.17 4.94
C ALA A 60 -17.01 -5.23 3.42
N ARG A 61 -16.92 -6.44 2.87
CA ARG A 61 -16.79 -6.65 1.42
C ARG A 61 -17.84 -5.79 0.71
N PRO A 62 -17.45 -4.78 -0.08
CA PRO A 62 -18.38 -3.77 -0.57
C PRO A 62 -19.33 -4.35 -1.63
N GLY A 63 -20.42 -4.98 -1.18
CA GLY A 63 -21.55 -5.43 -2.00
C GLY A 63 -21.18 -5.97 -3.40
N ARG A 64 -21.59 -5.22 -4.44
CA ARG A 64 -21.47 -5.60 -5.86
C ARG A 64 -20.10 -5.30 -6.49
N LEU A 65 -19.19 -4.61 -5.80
CA LEU A 65 -17.86 -4.32 -6.34
C LEU A 65 -16.90 -5.44 -5.97
N SER A 66 -16.35 -6.12 -6.97
CA SER A 66 -15.22 -7.01 -6.74
C SER A 66 -14.02 -6.19 -6.26
N GLY A 67 -13.09 -6.81 -5.53
CA GLY A 67 -11.87 -6.14 -5.05
C GLY A 67 -11.08 -5.46 -6.19
N TYR A 68 -11.16 -6.00 -7.41
CA TYR A 68 -10.56 -5.44 -8.63
C TYR A 68 -11.21 -4.15 -9.13
N HIS A 69 -12.51 -3.95 -8.88
CA HIS A 69 -13.24 -2.77 -9.35
C HIS A 69 -13.33 -1.66 -8.31
N LEU A 70 -13.07 -1.96 -7.04
CA LEU A 70 -13.18 -1.01 -5.94
C LEU A 70 -12.24 0.19 -6.13
N PHE A 71 -10.93 -0.06 -6.31
CA PHE A 71 -9.96 1.02 -6.50
C PHE A 71 -10.22 1.84 -7.76
N PRO A 72 -10.36 1.24 -8.98
CA PRO A 72 -10.60 2.02 -10.19
C PRO A 72 -11.86 2.89 -10.11
N ALA A 73 -12.92 2.42 -9.43
CA ALA A 73 -14.15 3.19 -9.28
C ALA A 73 -13.97 4.43 -8.40
N VAL A 74 -13.32 4.28 -7.23
CA VAL A 74 -13.12 5.39 -6.29
C VAL A 74 -12.04 6.34 -6.78
N ALA A 75 -10.85 5.81 -7.10
CA ALA A 75 -9.71 6.64 -7.50
C ALA A 75 -9.96 7.34 -8.85
N GLY A 76 -10.67 6.69 -9.78
CA GLY A 76 -11.06 7.32 -11.04
C GLY A 76 -12.06 8.47 -10.86
N ALA A 77 -13.00 8.37 -9.91
CA ALA A 77 -13.90 9.48 -9.58
C ALA A 77 -13.12 10.66 -8.98
N LEU A 78 -12.23 10.38 -8.01
CA LEU A 78 -11.35 11.38 -7.42
C LEU A 78 -10.49 12.11 -8.47
N ALA A 79 -9.87 11.36 -9.39
CA ALA A 79 -9.03 11.92 -10.45
C ALA A 79 -9.79 12.84 -11.42
N ARG A 80 -11.12 12.63 -11.58
CA ARG A 80 -11.99 13.51 -12.38
C ARG A 80 -12.57 14.68 -11.59
N GLY A 81 -12.28 14.79 -10.30
CA GLY A 81 -12.91 15.77 -9.41
C GLY A 81 -14.38 15.47 -9.13
N GLU A 82 -14.79 14.21 -9.23
CA GLU A 82 -16.14 13.73 -8.93
C GLU A 82 -16.21 13.18 -7.49
N ASP A 83 -17.41 13.20 -6.90
CA ASP A 83 -17.66 12.55 -5.61
C ASP A 83 -17.60 11.02 -5.78
N PRO A 84 -16.69 10.32 -5.08
CA PRO A 84 -16.62 8.87 -5.17
C PRO A 84 -17.83 8.22 -4.46
N ALA A 85 -18.20 7.03 -4.94
CA ALA A 85 -19.30 6.26 -4.33
C ALA A 85 -19.01 5.81 -2.89
N LEU A 86 -17.74 5.81 -2.48
CA LEU A 86 -17.27 5.47 -1.14
C LEU A 86 -16.22 6.48 -0.72
N ASP A 87 -16.25 6.86 0.55
CA ASP A 87 -15.20 7.70 1.14
C ASP A 87 -13.89 6.88 1.22
N PRO A 88 -12.83 7.30 0.51
CA PRO A 88 -11.56 6.56 0.47
C PRO A 88 -10.95 6.33 1.86
N THR A 89 -11.13 7.27 2.79
CA THR A 89 -10.56 7.17 4.15
C THR A 89 -11.25 6.11 5.01
N THR A 90 -12.46 5.69 4.60
CA THR A 90 -13.19 4.58 5.22
C THR A 90 -12.89 3.24 4.58
N VAL A 91 -12.27 3.23 3.39
CA VAL A 91 -11.98 2.02 2.62
C VAL A 91 -10.55 1.56 2.84
N TRP A 92 -9.58 2.46 2.76
CA TRP A 92 -8.15 2.12 2.83
C TRP A 92 -7.46 2.74 4.03
N CYS A 93 -6.54 2.00 4.64
CA CYS A 93 -5.64 2.55 5.65
C CYS A 93 -4.42 3.21 4.99
N GLY A 94 -3.94 2.69 3.87
CA GLY A 94 -2.81 3.27 3.15
C GLY A 94 -2.09 2.32 2.21
N LEU A 95 -1.02 2.83 1.61
CA LEU A 95 -0.18 2.17 0.63
C LEU A 95 1.11 1.68 1.29
N GLU A 96 1.55 0.49 0.90
CA GLU A 96 2.84 -0.10 1.21
C GLU A 96 3.59 -0.39 -0.09
N ALA A 97 4.89 -0.18 -0.10
CA ALA A 97 5.76 -0.58 -1.21
C ALA A 97 7.02 -1.29 -0.68
N VAL A 98 7.36 -2.41 -1.32
CA VAL A 98 8.54 -3.23 -0.99
C VAL A 98 9.23 -3.69 -2.27
N PRO A 99 10.56 -3.88 -2.29
CA PRO A 99 11.23 -4.64 -3.34
C PRO A 99 10.61 -6.04 -3.41
N ALA A 100 10.33 -6.52 -4.62
CA ALA A 100 9.86 -7.87 -4.82
C ALA A 100 11.05 -8.84 -4.94
N PHE A 101 10.76 -10.14 -4.83
CA PHE A 101 11.73 -11.22 -5.04
C PHE A 101 12.99 -11.16 -4.17
N ASP A 102 12.89 -10.53 -3.00
CA ASP A 102 13.96 -10.38 -2.01
C ASP A 102 15.18 -9.62 -2.55
N ASP A 103 14.96 -8.72 -3.51
CA ASP A 103 16.00 -7.82 -4.02
C ASP A 103 16.47 -6.86 -2.93
N ASP A 104 17.79 -6.78 -2.75
CA ASP A 104 18.43 -5.97 -1.71
C ASP A 104 18.48 -4.50 -2.14
N VAL A 105 17.64 -3.68 -1.50
CA VAL A 105 17.55 -2.24 -1.74
C VAL A 105 17.64 -1.51 -0.40
N GLU A 106 18.56 -0.55 -0.30
CA GLU A 106 18.66 0.31 0.88
C GLU A 106 17.36 1.11 1.09
N PRO A 107 16.78 1.12 2.32
CA PRO A 107 15.50 1.78 2.57
C PRO A 107 15.44 3.26 2.19
N ASP A 108 16.52 4.01 2.44
CA ASP A 108 16.59 5.44 2.06
C ASP A 108 16.56 5.63 0.55
N THR A 109 17.23 4.75 -0.20
CA THR A 109 17.24 4.77 -1.67
C THR A 109 15.85 4.45 -2.21
N LEU A 110 15.19 3.45 -1.64
CA LEU A 110 13.82 3.10 -2.00
C LEU A 110 12.87 4.29 -1.73
N ALA A 111 12.90 4.86 -0.53
CA ALA A 111 12.03 5.95 -0.13
C ALA A 111 12.19 7.18 -1.03
N ALA A 112 13.42 7.61 -1.30
CA ALA A 112 13.68 8.76 -2.17
C ALA A 112 13.19 8.52 -3.61
N HIS A 113 13.39 7.31 -4.14
CA HIS A 113 12.97 6.94 -5.49
C HIS A 113 11.44 6.90 -5.61
N LEU A 114 10.79 6.15 -4.72
CA LEU A 114 9.33 5.98 -4.73
C LEU A 114 8.60 7.28 -4.39
N GLY A 115 9.16 8.10 -3.50
CA GLY A 115 8.63 9.43 -3.20
C GLY A 115 8.65 10.36 -4.41
N THR A 116 9.71 10.29 -5.22
CA THR A 116 9.79 11.03 -6.49
C THR A 116 8.75 10.54 -7.50
N ILE A 117 8.56 9.23 -7.60
CA ILE A 117 7.59 8.60 -8.50
C ILE A 117 6.16 9.03 -8.19
N LEU A 118 5.77 8.94 -6.91
CA LEU A 118 4.42 9.32 -6.50
C LEU A 118 4.24 10.84 -6.43
N GLY A 119 5.31 11.59 -6.20
CA GLY A 119 5.26 13.03 -5.88
C GLY A 119 4.96 13.31 -4.41
N TRP A 120 5.03 12.29 -3.55
CA TRP A 120 4.81 12.35 -2.10
C TRP A 120 5.79 11.48 -1.35
N ASP A 121 6.47 12.05 -0.35
CA ASP A 121 7.34 11.30 0.54
C ASP A 121 6.54 10.25 1.35
N PRO A 122 7.12 9.07 1.65
CA PRO A 122 6.54 8.12 2.58
C PRO A 122 6.37 8.73 3.99
N ASP A 123 5.30 8.34 4.69
CA ASP A 123 5.09 8.70 6.09
C ASP A 123 6.11 8.02 7.03
N ALA A 124 6.58 6.84 6.64
CA ALA A 124 7.67 6.12 7.28
C ALA A 124 8.32 5.17 6.26
N TRP A 125 9.61 4.91 6.45
CA TRP A 125 10.35 3.90 5.69
C TRP A 125 11.45 3.29 6.55
N GLY A 126 11.92 2.11 6.17
CA GLY A 126 12.97 1.38 6.89
C GLY A 126 12.88 -0.13 6.70
N PRO A 127 13.77 -0.90 7.34
CA PRO A 127 13.67 -2.35 7.35
C PRO A 127 12.47 -2.79 8.21
N LEU A 128 11.61 -3.65 7.66
CA LEU A 128 10.45 -4.20 8.35
C LEU A 128 10.50 -5.73 8.39
N ASP A 129 10.27 -6.33 9.56
CA ASP A 129 10.10 -7.79 9.71
C ASP A 129 8.73 -8.23 9.16
N ARG A 130 8.74 -8.84 7.97
CA ARG A 130 7.52 -9.32 7.30
C ARG A 130 6.88 -10.49 8.01
N ASP A 131 7.69 -11.35 8.64
CA ASP A 131 7.16 -12.47 9.41
C ASP A 131 6.43 -11.98 10.67
N GLU A 132 6.94 -10.93 11.32
CA GLU A 132 6.27 -10.33 12.47
C GLU A 132 4.96 -9.65 12.08
N LEU A 133 4.93 -8.94 10.95
CA LEU A 133 3.69 -8.39 10.40
C LEU A 133 2.67 -9.50 10.11
N ALA A 134 3.06 -10.56 9.39
CA ALA A 134 2.19 -11.68 9.07
C ALA A 134 1.61 -12.33 10.34
N ARG A 135 2.48 -12.63 11.32
CA ARG A 135 2.06 -13.18 12.61
C ARG A 135 1.13 -12.24 13.39
N ARG A 136 1.28 -10.92 13.29
CA ARG A 136 0.36 -9.97 13.92
C ARG A 136 -0.99 -9.95 13.23
N TRP A 137 -1.01 -9.93 11.91
CA TRP A 137 -2.24 -9.96 11.12
C TRP A 137 -3.04 -11.25 11.37
N GLU A 138 -2.36 -12.40 11.42
CA GLU A 138 -3.01 -13.68 11.76
C GLU A 138 -3.63 -13.64 13.17
N ARG A 139 -2.90 -13.11 14.17
CA ARG A 139 -3.40 -13.00 15.55
C ARG A 139 -4.55 -12.02 15.70
N SER A 140 -4.60 -10.97 14.87
CA SER A 140 -5.70 -10.01 14.90
C SER A 140 -6.95 -10.52 14.19
N HIS A 141 -6.90 -11.69 13.54
CA HIS A 141 -8.00 -12.22 12.74
C HIS A 141 -8.48 -11.23 11.66
N GLY A 142 -7.55 -10.48 11.06
CA GLY A 142 -7.83 -9.48 10.04
C GLY A 142 -8.15 -8.07 10.56
N ASP A 143 -8.22 -7.87 11.89
CA ASP A 143 -8.49 -6.57 12.53
C ASP A 143 -7.23 -5.71 12.71
N LEU A 144 -6.18 -5.96 11.92
CA LEU A 144 -4.94 -5.18 12.01
C LEU A 144 -4.95 -4.08 10.96
N ASP A 145 -4.83 -2.82 11.41
CA ASP A 145 -4.44 -1.73 10.53
C ASP A 145 -2.94 -1.87 10.21
N VAL A 146 -2.65 -2.50 9.08
CA VAL A 146 -1.28 -2.82 8.63
C VAL A 146 -0.43 -1.57 8.54
N VAL A 147 -0.97 -0.49 7.97
CA VAL A 147 -0.23 0.76 7.72
C VAL A 147 0.04 1.48 9.04
N ALA A 148 -0.97 1.62 9.90
CA ALA A 148 -0.76 2.25 11.21
C ALA A 148 0.28 1.49 12.05
N TRP A 149 0.23 0.15 12.01
CA TRP A 149 1.22 -0.67 12.68
C TRP A 149 2.62 -0.50 12.09
N ALA A 150 2.76 -0.54 10.76
CA ALA A 150 4.04 -0.39 10.07
C ALA A 150 4.67 0.98 10.34
N VAL A 151 3.88 2.06 10.28
CA VAL A 151 4.34 3.42 10.64
C VAL A 151 4.87 3.46 12.07
N ALA A 152 4.12 2.90 13.03
CA ALA A 152 4.54 2.89 14.43
C ALA A 152 5.82 2.07 14.64
N HIS A 153 5.97 0.95 13.94
CA HIS A 153 7.15 0.10 14.02
C HIS A 153 8.38 0.79 13.41
N LEU A 154 8.27 1.30 12.18
CA LEU A 154 9.37 1.93 11.44
C LEU A 154 9.87 3.20 12.11
N ARG A 155 9.00 3.96 12.79
CA ARG A 155 9.42 5.17 13.54
C ARG A 155 10.03 4.87 14.91
N ALA A 156 9.90 3.64 15.40
CA ALA A 156 10.46 3.22 16.69
C ALA A 156 11.82 2.51 16.55
N ALA A 157 12.22 2.17 15.32
CA ALA A 157 13.50 1.59 14.97
C ALA A 157 14.59 2.67 14.86
#